data_AF-G5JRN0-F1
#
_entry.id   AF-G5JRN0-F1
#
_cell.length_a   1.000
_cell.length_b   1.000
_cell.length_c   1.000
_cell.angle_alpha   90.00
_cell.angle_beta   90.00
_cell.angle_gamma   90.00
#
_symmetry.space_group_name_H-M   'P 1'
#
loop_
_entity.id
_entity.type
_entity.pdbx_description
1 polymer ?
#
loop_
_entity_poly.entity_id
_entity_poly.type
_entity_poly.pdbx_seq_one_letter_code
_entity_poly.pdbx_strand_id
1 'polypeptide(L)'
;MKKYILGLFLFCSLFLVACNKQTIEKIIDQKQGVTSFEMGQTYRRDDGMYFKLVDEDTCVHFRDNASKYKTEDDLNDSNEGEEDPIYPQLTLYQDNYHITGKTVVIGSGRETMLTFDTVKDFKNQTYQWINEESYSNTDPTKLHYSKKGYYLEIRSKRYYFHKSNKKIPNSREEFLNEYHKGESKD
;
A
#
# COMPACT_ATOMS: atom_id res chain seq x y z
N MET A 1 45.60 -54.68 -10.18
CA MET A 1 44.44 -54.12 -9.45
C MET A 1 44.74 -52.68 -9.09
N LYS A 2 43.81 -51.74 -9.36
CA LYS A 2 43.85 -50.26 -9.19
C LYS A 2 43.84 -49.47 -10.50
N LYS A 3 42.67 -49.31 -11.18
CA LYS A 3 42.38 -48.21 -12.14
C LYS A 3 40.88 -47.93 -12.37
N TYR A 4 39.97 -48.17 -11.41
CA TYR A 4 38.53 -47.91 -11.61
C TYR A 4 37.82 -47.23 -10.42
N ILE A 5 38.46 -46.27 -9.76
CA ILE A 5 37.82 -45.45 -8.70
C ILE A 5 38.04 -43.95 -8.97
N LEU A 6 37.83 -43.52 -10.21
CA LEU A 6 37.86 -42.10 -10.57
C LEU A 6 36.75 -41.69 -11.55
N GLY A 7 35.71 -42.53 -11.68
CA GLY A 7 34.58 -42.29 -12.59
C GLY A 7 33.24 -42.09 -11.89
N LEU A 8 33.14 -42.29 -10.57
CA LEU A 8 31.85 -42.24 -9.85
C LEU A 8 31.58 -40.93 -9.09
N PHE A 9 32.59 -40.07 -8.91
CA PHE A 9 32.43 -38.81 -8.17
C PHE A 9 32.09 -37.60 -9.06
N LEU A 10 32.14 -37.74 -10.38
CA LEU A 10 31.85 -36.65 -11.34
C LEU A 10 30.39 -36.65 -11.84
N PHE A 11 29.58 -37.63 -11.45
CA PHE A 11 28.16 -37.71 -11.86
C PHE A 11 27.17 -37.19 -10.80
N CYS A 12 27.61 -36.96 -9.55
CA CYS A 12 26.75 -36.43 -8.49
C CYS A 12 26.67 -34.90 -8.44
N SER A 13 27.60 -34.19 -9.07
CA SER A 13 27.64 -32.71 -9.07
C SER A 13 26.74 -32.07 -10.13
N LEU A 14 26.24 -32.83 -11.10
CA LEU A 14 25.35 -32.31 -12.16
C LEU A 14 23.86 -32.32 -11.80
N PHE A 15 23.45 -32.98 -10.70
CA PHE A 15 22.05 -32.98 -10.26
C PHE A 15 21.71 -31.92 -9.19
N LEU A 16 22.70 -31.24 -8.61
CA LEU A 16 22.46 -30.23 -7.57
C LEU A 16 22.21 -28.81 -8.10
N VAL A 17 22.50 -28.53 -9.37
CA VAL A 17 22.39 -27.16 -9.92
C VAL A 17 21.00 -26.88 -10.53
N ALA A 18 20.19 -27.92 -10.81
CA ALA A 18 18.85 -27.75 -11.38
C ALA A 18 17.75 -27.48 -10.33
N CYS A 19 18.03 -27.64 -9.03
CA CYS A 19 17.00 -27.55 -7.99
C CYS A 19 16.75 -26.13 -7.45
N ASN A 20 17.52 -25.13 -7.87
CA ASN A 20 17.52 -23.82 -7.20
C ASN A 20 16.65 -22.75 -7.88
N LYS A 21 16.39 -22.83 -9.19
CA LYS A 21 15.53 -21.85 -9.88
C LYS A 21 14.04 -22.01 -9.53
N GLN A 22 13.54 -23.24 -9.50
CA GLN A 22 12.14 -23.54 -9.25
C GLN A 22 11.71 -23.26 -7.79
N THR A 23 12.67 -23.35 -6.86
CA THR A 23 12.45 -23.04 -5.44
C THR A 23 12.38 -21.52 -5.21
N ILE A 24 13.22 -20.73 -5.89
CA ILE A 24 13.18 -19.27 -5.81
C ILE A 24 11.90 -18.70 -6.46
N GLU A 25 11.46 -19.22 -7.61
CA GLU A 25 10.17 -18.83 -8.21
C GLU A 25 8.96 -19.22 -7.35
N LYS A 26 9.02 -20.37 -6.63
CA LYS A 26 8.01 -20.75 -5.63
C LYS A 26 7.99 -19.84 -4.41
N ILE A 27 9.15 -19.32 -3.98
CA ILE A 27 9.26 -18.42 -2.82
C ILE A 27 8.76 -17.01 -3.18
N ILE A 28 8.95 -16.57 -4.43
CA ILE A 28 8.43 -15.29 -4.90
C ILE A 28 6.90 -15.33 -5.06
N ASP A 29 6.30 -16.49 -5.33
CA ASP A 29 4.85 -16.70 -5.41
C ASP A 29 4.16 -17.01 -4.06
N GLN A 30 4.89 -16.91 -2.94
CA GLN A 30 4.45 -17.39 -1.62
C GLN A 30 3.82 -16.35 -0.69
N LYS A 31 3.80 -15.06 -1.04
CA LYS A 31 3.19 -14.06 -0.16
C LYS A 31 1.67 -14.08 -0.32
N GLN A 32 1.02 -15.02 0.36
CA GLN A 32 -0.44 -15.06 0.45
C GLN A 32 -0.95 -13.78 1.11
N GLY A 33 -1.91 -13.13 0.45
CA GLY A 33 -2.69 -12.06 1.06
C GLY A 33 -3.67 -12.60 2.09
N VAL A 34 -4.32 -11.68 2.80
CA VAL A 34 -5.27 -12.02 3.85
C VAL A 34 -6.53 -12.67 3.28
N THR A 35 -7.05 -13.65 4.01
CA THR A 35 -8.25 -14.40 3.61
C THR A 35 -9.55 -13.83 4.17
N SER A 36 -9.45 -12.86 5.08
CA SER A 36 -10.55 -12.14 5.72
C SER A 36 -10.07 -10.76 6.17
N PHE A 37 -11.00 -9.80 6.19
CA PHE A 37 -10.81 -8.51 6.83
C PHE A 37 -11.46 -8.54 8.22
N GLU A 38 -10.75 -8.01 9.21
CA GLU A 38 -11.17 -7.85 10.59
C GLU A 38 -11.45 -6.36 10.82
N MET A 39 -12.49 -6.05 11.60
CA MET A 39 -12.82 -4.67 11.95
C MET A 39 -11.69 -4.03 12.74
N GLY A 40 -11.35 -2.78 12.42
CA GLY A 40 -10.28 -2.02 13.06
C GLY A 40 -8.85 -2.43 12.69
N GLN A 41 -8.66 -3.59 12.03
CA GLN A 41 -7.34 -4.04 11.61
C GLN A 41 -6.87 -3.26 10.37
N THR A 42 -5.64 -2.75 10.41
CA THR A 42 -5.02 -2.11 9.25
C THR A 42 -4.35 -3.15 8.36
N TYR A 43 -4.57 -3.00 7.05
CA TYR A 43 -3.98 -3.82 6.01
C TYR A 43 -3.16 -2.94 5.09
N ARG A 44 -1.98 -3.41 4.66
CA ARG A 44 -1.19 -2.78 3.60
C ARG A 44 -1.40 -3.56 2.31
N ARG A 45 -1.79 -2.86 1.25
CA ARG A 45 -1.84 -3.37 -0.11
C ARG A 45 -0.44 -3.35 -0.74
N ASP A 46 -0.18 -4.24 -1.70
CA ASP A 46 1.13 -4.39 -2.34
C ASP A 46 1.71 -3.09 -2.96
N ASP A 47 0.85 -2.14 -3.35
CA ASP A 47 1.27 -0.81 -3.87
C ASP A 47 1.55 0.23 -2.77
N GLY A 48 1.47 -0.16 -1.50
CA GLY A 48 1.74 0.73 -0.36
C GLY A 48 0.51 1.43 0.21
N MET A 49 -0.65 1.35 -0.43
CA MET A 49 -1.89 1.91 0.15
C MET A 49 -2.32 1.10 1.37
N TYR A 50 -2.79 1.79 2.41
CA TYR A 50 -3.37 1.16 3.58
C TYR A 50 -4.89 1.11 3.48
N PHE A 51 -5.50 0.09 4.09
CA PHE A 51 -6.93 -0.16 4.08
C PHE A 51 -7.39 -0.67 5.45
N LYS A 52 -8.58 -0.29 5.88
CA LYS A 52 -9.19 -0.77 7.14
C LYS A 52 -10.71 -0.69 7.04
N LEU A 53 -11.39 -1.74 7.48
CA LEU A 53 -12.82 -1.67 7.81
C LEU A 53 -12.94 -1.03 9.20
N VAL A 54 -13.75 0.01 9.33
CA VAL A 54 -13.87 0.80 10.56
C VAL A 54 -15.05 0.31 11.38
N ASP A 55 -16.21 0.22 10.75
CA ASP A 55 -17.46 -0.28 11.31
C ASP A 55 -18.28 -1.02 10.24
N GLU A 56 -19.58 -1.21 10.45
CA GLU A 56 -20.45 -2.02 9.60
C GLU A 56 -20.61 -1.51 8.17
N ASP A 57 -20.43 -0.20 7.93
CA ASP A 57 -20.63 0.41 6.61
C ASP A 57 -19.49 1.34 6.18
N THR A 58 -18.53 1.65 7.05
CA THR A 58 -17.43 2.56 6.79
C THR A 58 -16.10 1.82 6.64
N CYS A 59 -15.36 2.14 5.59
CA CYS A 59 -13.96 1.77 5.44
C CYS A 59 -13.10 2.98 5.13
N VAL A 60 -11.80 2.86 5.36
CA VAL A 60 -10.83 3.90 5.04
C VAL A 60 -9.68 3.36 4.21
N HIS A 61 -9.20 4.20 3.30
CA HIS A 61 -7.95 4.01 2.58
C HIS A 61 -7.01 5.14 2.94
N PHE A 62 -5.73 4.85 3.10
CA PHE A 62 -4.73 5.85 3.46
C PHE A 62 -3.48 5.71 2.60
N ARG A 63 -3.04 6.81 2.00
CA ARG A 63 -1.81 6.90 1.22
C ARG A 63 -0.85 7.84 1.90
N ASP A 64 0.30 7.30 2.28
CA ASP A 64 1.39 8.00 2.93
C ASP A 64 2.52 8.26 1.92
N ASN A 65 2.32 9.28 1.07
CA ASN A 65 3.32 9.69 0.08
C ASN A 65 4.37 10.65 0.67
N ALA A 66 4.17 11.14 1.89
CA ALA A 66 5.09 12.02 2.60
C ALA A 66 6.24 11.26 3.26
N SER A 67 5.98 10.13 3.91
CA SER A 67 6.98 9.42 4.73
C SER A 67 8.16 8.84 3.95
N LYS A 68 8.13 8.81 2.61
CA LYS A 68 9.27 8.36 1.80
C LYS A 68 10.42 9.38 1.80
N TYR A 69 10.13 10.66 1.98
CA TYR A 69 11.14 11.72 2.07
C TYR A 69 11.64 11.85 3.52
N LYS A 70 12.92 11.59 3.75
CA LYS A 70 13.55 11.70 5.08
C LYS A 70 14.22 13.06 5.28
N THR A 71 14.70 13.68 4.21
CA THR A 71 15.34 15.00 4.18
C THR A 71 14.72 15.88 3.09
N GLU A 72 15.01 17.18 3.10
CA GLU A 72 14.66 18.06 1.98
C GLU A 72 15.41 17.66 0.70
N ASP A 73 16.63 17.14 0.82
CA ASP A 73 17.38 16.64 -0.33
C ASP A 73 16.64 15.47 -1.01
N ASP A 74 16.06 14.52 -0.26
CA ASP A 74 15.25 13.43 -0.86
C ASP A 74 14.05 13.97 -1.67
N LEU A 75 13.45 15.07 -1.20
CA LEU A 75 12.34 15.74 -1.87
C LEU A 75 12.83 16.49 -3.11
N ASN A 76 13.93 17.22 -3.00
CA ASN A 76 14.54 17.96 -4.10
C ASN A 76 15.00 17.00 -5.22
N ASP A 77 15.67 15.91 -4.88
CA ASP A 77 16.09 14.86 -5.81
C ASP A 77 14.88 14.27 -6.55
N SER A 78 13.74 14.13 -5.86
CA SER A 78 12.50 13.63 -6.48
C SER A 78 11.84 14.66 -7.40
N ASN A 79 12.13 15.95 -7.21
CA ASN A 79 11.68 17.03 -8.09
C ASN A 79 12.57 17.21 -9.33
N GLU A 80 13.78 16.64 -9.33
CA GLU A 80 14.71 16.82 -10.45
C GLU A 80 14.14 16.23 -11.75
N GLY A 81 13.89 17.10 -12.74
CA GLY A 81 13.39 16.71 -14.05
C GLY A 81 11.87 16.58 -14.15
N GLU A 82 11.14 16.93 -13.09
CA GLU A 82 9.67 17.00 -13.11
C GLU A 82 9.20 18.39 -13.58
N GLU A 83 8.11 18.43 -14.35
CA GLU A 83 7.53 19.70 -14.84
C GLU A 83 6.80 20.45 -13.72
N ASP A 84 6.14 19.71 -12.84
CA ASP A 84 5.39 20.24 -11.70
C ASP A 84 6.10 19.89 -10.38
N PRO A 85 6.17 20.82 -9.41
CA PRO A 85 6.75 20.52 -8.12
C PRO A 85 5.99 19.41 -7.38
N ILE A 86 6.75 18.41 -6.92
CA ILE A 86 6.32 17.34 -6.04
C ILE A 86 6.43 17.81 -4.59
N TYR A 87 5.33 17.64 -3.87
CA TYR A 87 5.23 17.93 -2.44
C TYR A 87 5.00 16.64 -1.62
N PRO A 88 5.40 16.61 -0.34
CA PRO A 88 4.95 15.59 0.59
C PRO A 88 3.43 15.66 0.74
N GLN A 89 2.78 14.50 0.68
CA GLN A 89 1.31 14.40 0.71
C GLN A 89 0.83 13.23 1.55
N LEU A 90 -0.26 13.45 2.27
CA LEU A 90 -1.06 12.41 2.89
C LEU A 90 -2.48 12.47 2.34
N THR A 91 -3.03 11.33 1.98
CA THR A 91 -4.40 11.25 1.48
C THR A 91 -5.19 10.21 2.27
N LEU A 92 -6.33 10.62 2.81
CA LEU A 92 -7.32 9.74 3.40
C LEU A 92 -8.54 9.67 2.48
N TYR A 93 -9.01 8.46 2.25
CA TYR A 93 -10.32 8.19 1.68
C TYR A 93 -11.18 7.59 2.79
N GLN A 94 -12.37 8.15 3.00
CA GLN A 94 -13.39 7.59 3.86
C GLN A 94 -14.59 7.22 2.99
N ASP A 95 -14.84 5.92 2.87
CA ASP A 95 -15.78 5.34 1.93
C ASP A 95 -16.85 4.55 2.66
N ASN A 96 -18.02 4.42 2.00
CA ASN A 96 -18.93 3.36 2.35
C ASN A 96 -18.52 2.03 1.71
N TYR A 97 -18.86 0.93 2.37
CA TYR A 97 -18.71 -0.40 1.79
C TYR A 97 -19.87 -1.31 2.15
N HIS A 98 -19.98 -2.38 1.39
CA HIS A 98 -20.82 -3.52 1.74
C HIS A 98 -20.16 -4.81 1.24
N ILE A 99 -20.62 -5.94 1.75
CA ILE A 99 -20.11 -7.26 1.38
C ILE A 99 -21.16 -7.99 0.56
N THR A 100 -20.79 -8.47 -0.63
CA THR A 100 -21.63 -9.32 -1.48
C THR A 100 -20.93 -10.65 -1.70
N GLY A 101 -21.35 -11.67 -0.95
CA GLY A 101 -20.68 -12.97 -0.93
C GLY A 101 -19.26 -12.85 -0.37
N LYS A 102 -18.25 -13.09 -1.20
CA LYS A 102 -16.82 -12.92 -0.86
C LYS A 102 -16.20 -11.66 -1.48
N THR A 103 -17.01 -10.74 -1.96
CA THR A 103 -16.54 -9.49 -2.56
C THR A 103 -16.84 -8.34 -1.61
N VAL A 104 -15.84 -7.51 -1.34
CA VAL A 104 -16.06 -6.21 -0.66
C VAL A 104 -16.27 -5.17 -1.75
N VAL A 105 -17.40 -4.49 -1.71
CA VAL A 105 -17.77 -3.45 -2.68
C VAL A 105 -17.67 -2.11 -1.98
N ILE A 106 -16.75 -1.27 -2.45
CA ILE A 106 -16.46 0.06 -1.92
C ILE A 106 -17.13 1.07 -2.83
N GLY A 107 -18.02 1.88 -2.27
CA GLY A 107 -18.87 2.77 -3.04
C GLY A 107 -18.40 4.21 -3.04
N SER A 108 -19.31 5.09 -2.66
CA SER A 108 -19.11 6.53 -2.62
C SER A 108 -18.40 6.93 -1.34
N GLY A 109 -17.70 8.05 -1.38
CA GLY A 109 -16.88 8.48 -0.26
C GLY A 109 -16.41 9.90 -0.38
N ARG A 110 -15.40 10.21 0.43
CA ARG A 110 -14.73 11.49 0.46
C ARG A 110 -13.23 11.29 0.49
N GLU A 111 -12.53 12.06 -0.32
CA GLU A 111 -11.09 12.23 -0.28
C GLU A 111 -10.75 13.47 0.56
N THR A 112 -9.74 13.36 1.42
CA THR A 112 -9.10 14.48 2.09
C THR A 112 -7.60 14.34 1.89
N MET A 113 -7.01 15.29 1.16
CA MET A 113 -5.58 15.34 0.89
C MET A 113 -4.94 16.53 1.61
N LEU A 114 -3.92 16.25 2.41
CA LEU A 114 -3.05 17.26 3.01
C LEU A 114 -1.76 17.33 2.22
N THR A 115 -1.41 18.54 1.78
CA THR A 115 -0.14 18.85 1.11
C THR A 115 0.72 19.70 2.03
N PHE A 116 1.96 19.29 2.20
CA PHE A 116 2.96 19.94 3.04
C PHE A 116 3.94 20.68 2.13
N ASP A 117 4.41 21.85 2.54
CA ASP A 117 5.38 22.61 1.73
C ASP A 117 6.77 21.97 1.78
N THR A 118 7.19 21.55 2.97
CA THR A 118 8.51 20.93 3.20
C THR A 118 8.42 19.61 3.97
N VAL A 119 9.50 18.82 3.95
CA VAL A 119 9.62 17.62 4.80
C VAL A 119 9.60 17.99 6.28
N LYS A 120 10.14 19.15 6.64
CA LYS A 120 10.04 19.70 8.00
C LYS A 120 8.59 19.94 8.42
N ASP A 121 7.77 20.54 7.56
CA ASP A 121 6.37 20.84 7.87
C ASP A 121 5.55 19.55 8.04
N PHE A 122 5.80 18.53 7.20
CA PHE A 122 5.24 17.20 7.41
C PHE A 122 5.60 16.61 8.78
N LYS A 123 6.87 16.68 9.19
CA LYS A 123 7.31 16.20 10.51
C LYS A 123 6.72 17.00 11.68
N ASN A 124 6.42 18.27 11.46
CA ASN A 124 5.76 19.14 12.42
C ASN A 124 4.23 19.04 12.37
N GLN A 125 3.67 18.22 11.47
CA GLN A 125 2.23 18.06 11.27
C GLN A 125 1.52 19.36 10.83
N THR A 126 2.24 20.24 10.12
CA THR A 126 1.75 21.53 9.64
C THR A 126 1.48 21.45 8.14
N TYR A 127 0.22 21.42 7.70
CA TYR A 127 -0.09 21.38 6.27
C TYR A 127 -0.24 22.79 5.70
N GLN A 128 0.13 22.94 4.42
CA GLN A 128 -0.02 24.20 3.70
C GLN A 128 -1.36 24.25 2.96
N TRP A 129 -1.72 23.16 2.29
CA TRP A 129 -2.98 23.04 1.53
C TRP A 129 -3.77 21.81 1.95
N ILE A 130 -5.09 21.96 1.93
CA ILE A 130 -6.05 20.89 2.07
C ILE A 130 -6.92 20.87 0.82
N ASN A 131 -7.04 19.70 0.19
CA ASN A 131 -8.02 19.46 -0.87
C ASN A 131 -9.05 18.45 -0.37
N GLU A 132 -10.32 18.69 -0.67
CA GLU A 132 -11.43 17.87 -0.24
C GLU A 132 -12.37 17.61 -1.41
N GLU A 133 -12.60 16.34 -1.70
CA GLU A 133 -13.47 15.95 -2.80
C GLU A 133 -14.46 14.90 -2.32
N SER A 134 -15.73 15.06 -2.69
CA SER A 134 -16.74 14.01 -2.51
C SER A 134 -17.02 13.39 -3.87
N TYR A 135 -17.05 12.06 -3.93
CA TYR A 135 -17.32 11.35 -5.16
C TYR A 135 -18.46 10.35 -4.98
N SER A 136 -19.24 10.17 -6.04
CA SER A 136 -20.14 9.03 -6.18
C SER A 136 -19.56 8.07 -7.20
N ASN A 137 -19.45 6.80 -6.81
CA ASN A 137 -18.79 5.82 -7.66
C ASN A 137 -19.84 5.08 -8.50
N THR A 138 -19.98 5.47 -9.76
CA THR A 138 -20.92 4.81 -10.70
C THR A 138 -20.47 3.39 -11.05
N ASP A 139 -19.17 3.11 -10.95
CA ASP A 139 -18.59 1.76 -10.96
C ASP A 139 -17.79 1.54 -9.66
N PRO A 140 -18.40 0.93 -8.63
CA PRO A 140 -17.77 0.81 -7.32
C PRO A 140 -16.52 -0.06 -7.36
N THR A 141 -15.52 0.32 -6.58
CA THR A 141 -14.29 -0.46 -6.43
C THR A 141 -14.60 -1.80 -5.77
N LYS A 142 -14.07 -2.90 -6.33
CA LYS A 142 -14.33 -4.27 -5.84
C LYS A 142 -13.03 -4.91 -5.35
N LEU A 143 -13.04 -5.36 -4.10
CA LEU A 143 -12.00 -6.25 -3.58
C LEU A 143 -12.44 -7.69 -3.80
N HIS A 144 -11.70 -8.40 -4.63
CA HIS A 144 -12.00 -9.76 -5.03
C HIS A 144 -11.28 -10.76 -4.13
N TYR A 145 -11.89 -11.93 -3.96
CA TYR A 145 -11.28 -13.05 -3.24
C TYR A 145 -10.71 -14.08 -4.22
N SER A 146 -9.49 -14.58 -3.96
CA SER A 146 -8.88 -15.70 -4.66
C SER A 146 -8.27 -16.70 -3.68
N LYS A 147 -7.73 -17.81 -4.19
CA LYS A 147 -6.95 -18.76 -3.38
C LYS A 147 -5.72 -18.13 -2.70
N LYS A 148 -5.23 -17.00 -3.21
CA LYS A 148 -4.10 -16.24 -2.64
C LYS A 148 -4.56 -15.13 -1.67
N GLY A 149 -5.85 -15.05 -1.36
CA GLY A 149 -6.43 -14.02 -0.50
C GLY A 149 -7.16 -12.91 -1.27
N TYR A 150 -7.54 -11.87 -0.54
CA TYR A 150 -8.17 -10.66 -1.06
C TYR A 150 -7.19 -9.81 -1.87
N TYR A 151 -7.68 -9.23 -2.96
CA TYR A 151 -6.91 -8.35 -3.84
C TYR A 151 -7.79 -7.29 -4.50
N LEU A 152 -7.15 -6.21 -4.93
CA LEU A 152 -7.70 -5.25 -5.89
C LEU A 152 -7.02 -5.46 -7.25
N GLU A 153 -7.79 -5.40 -8.33
CA GLU A 153 -7.25 -5.43 -9.70
C GLU A 153 -7.23 -4.02 -10.29
N ILE A 154 -6.05 -3.54 -10.68
CA ILE A 154 -5.86 -2.25 -11.35
C ILE A 154 -5.05 -2.51 -12.61
N ARG A 155 -5.58 -2.13 -13.78
CA ARG A 155 -4.92 -2.32 -15.09
C ARG A 155 -4.40 -3.77 -15.27
N SER A 156 -5.26 -4.74 -14.96
CA SER A 156 -4.97 -6.19 -15.02
C SER A 156 -3.87 -6.70 -14.08
N LYS A 157 -3.37 -5.86 -13.17
CA LYS A 157 -2.43 -6.26 -12.11
C LYS A 157 -3.19 -6.42 -10.79
N ARG A 158 -2.92 -7.51 -10.08
CA ARG A 158 -3.51 -7.81 -8.77
C ARG A 158 -2.60 -7.32 -7.66
N TYR A 159 -3.20 -6.64 -6.70
CA TYR A 159 -2.55 -6.13 -5.51
C TYR A 159 -3.22 -6.73 -4.28
N TYR A 160 -2.48 -7.59 -3.58
CA TYR A 160 -2.96 -8.31 -2.41
C TYR A 160 -2.81 -7.47 -1.15
N PHE A 161 -3.63 -7.78 -0.14
CA PHE A 161 -3.63 -7.11 1.15
C PHE A 161 -2.94 -7.97 2.22
N HIS A 162 -2.16 -7.34 3.08
CA HIS A 162 -1.38 -7.98 4.16
C HIS A 162 -1.65 -7.27 5.48
N LYS A 163 -1.70 -7.98 6.62
CA LYS A 163 -1.85 -7.32 7.93
C LYS A 163 -0.68 -6.34 8.16
N SER A 164 -0.98 -5.19 8.74
CA SER A 164 -0.02 -4.12 9.04
C SER A 164 -0.25 -3.60 10.46
N ASN A 165 0.84 -3.29 11.16
CA ASN A 165 0.81 -2.63 12.47
C ASN A 165 0.82 -1.10 12.38
N LYS A 166 0.89 -0.53 11.16
CA LYS A 166 0.76 0.92 10.96
C LYS A 166 -0.62 1.34 11.45
N LYS A 167 -0.65 2.33 12.35
CA LYS A 167 -1.89 3.01 12.71
C LYS A 167 -2.25 3.98 11.60
N ILE A 168 -3.51 3.96 11.18
CA ILE A 168 -4.11 4.94 10.27
C ILE A 168 -5.38 5.49 10.91
N PRO A 169 -5.82 6.71 10.58
CA PRO A 169 -7.06 7.28 11.10
C PRO A 169 -8.28 6.39 10.81
N ASN A 170 -9.31 6.44 11.64
CA ASN A 170 -10.60 5.79 11.42
C ASN A 170 -11.59 6.71 10.69
N SER A 171 -11.35 8.02 10.72
CA SER A 171 -12.22 9.01 10.08
C SER A 171 -11.45 10.22 9.61
N ARG A 172 -12.08 11.04 8.77
CA ARG A 172 -11.57 12.37 8.40
C ARG A 172 -11.34 13.26 9.61
N GLU A 173 -12.23 13.23 10.60
CA GLU A 173 -12.09 14.05 11.80
C GLU A 173 -10.84 13.65 12.59
N GLU A 174 -10.63 12.34 12.80
CA GLU A 174 -9.41 11.86 13.47
C GLU A 174 -8.16 12.21 12.67
N PHE A 175 -8.23 12.09 11.34
CA PHE A 175 -7.12 12.49 10.46
C PHE A 175 -6.79 13.97 10.58
N LEU A 176 -7.78 14.87 10.50
CA LEU A 176 -7.53 16.31 10.57
C LEU A 176 -7.16 16.79 11.98
N ASN A 177 -7.57 16.08 13.03
CA ASN A 177 -7.18 16.42 14.40
C ASN A 177 -5.68 16.20 14.67
N GLU A 178 -5.00 15.38 13.85
CA GLU A 178 -3.55 15.18 13.96
C GLU A 178 -2.72 16.28 13.30
N TYR A 179 -3.32 17.17 12.50
CA TYR A 179 -2.58 18.18 11.72
C TYR A 179 -3.20 19.57 11.87
N HIS A 180 -2.39 20.61 11.71
CA HIS A 180 -2.85 21.99 11.77
C HIS A 180 -2.42 22.76 10.53
N LYS A 181 -3.22 23.77 10.15
CA LYS A 181 -2.91 24.62 9.01
C LYS A 181 -1.74 25.54 9.35
N GLY A 182 -0.75 25.62 8.47
CA GLY A 182 0.33 26.60 8.56
C GLY A 182 -0.19 28.03 8.38
N GLU A 183 0.41 28.98 9.08
CA GLU A 183 0.19 30.41 8.81
C GLU A 183 0.78 30.75 7.43
N SER A 184 0.02 31.43 6.58
CA SER A 184 0.56 31.95 5.32
C SER A 184 1.67 32.94 5.64
N LYS A 185 2.87 32.68 5.13
CA LYS A 185 3.90 33.72 5.10
C LYS A 185 3.52 34.68 3.97
N ASP A 186 2.87 35.78 4.36
CA ASP A 186 2.61 36.92 3.49
C ASP A 186 3.91 37.56 2.97
#